data_AF-A0A7S4M824-F1
#
_entry.id   AF-A0A7S4M824-F1
#
_cell.length_a   1.000
_cell.length_b   1.000
_cell.length_c   1.000
_cell.angle_alpha   90.00
_cell.angle_beta   90.00
_cell.angle_gamma   90.00
#
_symmetry.space_group_name_H-M   'P 1'
#
loop_
_entity.id
_entity.type
_entity.pdbx_description
1 polymer ?
#
loop_
_entity_poly.entity_id
_entity_poly.type
_entity_poly.pdbx_seq_one_letter_code
_entity_poly.pdbx_strand_id
1 'polypeptide(L)'
;MCFCSRISAVMCALGSAIGLFFAFGLGADRSDIYFGLWGFNPALSAICIGGMFFKFSSLSFLYAVCCCIGTCLIQGALFGMFAPWGVPIFTFPFNFGVLLFLIGHTSIVSCYNLLQ
;
A
#
# COMPACT_ATOMS: atom_id res chain seq x y z
N MET A 1 -16.68 4.72 -1.78
CA MET A 1 -15.96 4.32 -3.01
C MET A 1 -16.85 3.61 -4.04
N CYS A 2 -17.71 2.66 -3.64
CA CYS A 2 -18.54 1.89 -4.60
C CYS A 2 -19.39 2.76 -5.56
N PHE A 3 -19.91 3.90 -5.08
CA PHE A 3 -20.69 4.83 -5.90
C PHE A 3 -19.86 5.63 -6.92
N CYS A 4 -18.57 5.88 -6.65
CA CYS A 4 -17.71 6.65 -7.56
C CYS A 4 -17.01 5.76 -8.58
N SER A 5 -16.51 4.60 -8.15
CA SER A 5 -15.78 3.67 -9.02
C SER A 5 -15.80 2.26 -8.43
N ARG A 6 -16.34 1.31 -9.21
CA ARG A 6 -16.34 -0.12 -8.87
C ARG A 6 -14.91 -0.67 -8.76
N ILE A 7 -14.00 -0.21 -9.62
CA ILE A 7 -12.61 -0.67 -9.65
C ILE A 7 -11.89 -0.28 -8.35
N SER A 8 -12.02 0.98 -7.93
CA SER A 8 -11.42 1.47 -6.68
C SER A 8 -12.01 0.78 -5.45
N ALA A 9 -13.30 0.43 -5.48
CA ALA A 9 -13.93 -0.33 -4.40
C ALA A 9 -13.35 -1.76 -4.28
N VAL A 10 -13.15 -2.45 -5.41
CA VAL A 10 -12.53 -3.79 -5.43
C VAL A 10 -11.07 -3.71 -4.98
N MET A 11 -10.30 -2.75 -5.49
CA MET A 11 -8.89 -2.57 -5.08
C MET A 11 -8.76 -2.24 -3.59
N CYS A 12 -9.66 -1.43 -3.04
CA CYS A 12 -9.70 -1.14 -1.60
C CYS A 12 -9.89 -2.41 -0.77
N ALA A 13 -10.89 -3.23 -1.14
CA ALA A 13 -11.16 -4.49 -0.45
C ALA A 13 -9.97 -5.46 -0.53
N LEU A 14 -9.35 -5.57 -1.72
CA LEU A 14 -8.17 -6.40 -1.92
C LEU A 14 -6.95 -5.91 -1.12
N GLY A 15 -6.66 -4.61 -1.15
CA GLY A 15 -5.56 -4.03 -0.37
C GLY A 15 -5.75 -4.23 1.13
N SER A 16 -6.97 -4.08 1.63
CA SER A 16 -7.30 -4.36 3.03
C SER A 16 -7.11 -5.83 3.38
N ALA A 17 -7.50 -6.75 2.49
CA ALA A 17 -7.30 -8.18 2.69
C ALA A 17 -5.81 -8.55 2.72
N ILE A 18 -5.02 -7.99 1.81
CA ILE A 18 -3.55 -8.18 1.79
C ILE A 18 -2.93 -7.73 3.12
N GLY A 19 -3.31 -6.54 3.60
CA GLY A 19 -2.84 -6.02 4.89
C GLY A 19 -3.20 -6.92 6.07
N LEU A 20 -4.42 -7.47 6.09
CA LEU A 20 -4.87 -8.43 7.09
C LEU A 20 -4.02 -9.71 7.10
N PHE A 21 -3.81 -10.33 5.94
CA PHE A 21 -2.97 -11.52 5.82
C PHE A 21 -1.53 -11.24 6.25
N PHE A 22 -1.01 -10.06 5.90
CA PHE A 22 0.33 -9.65 6.28
C PHE A 22 0.47 -9.45 7.80
N ALA A 23 -0.54 -8.86 8.45
CA ALA A 23 -0.59 -8.69 9.90
C ALA A 23 -0.58 -10.02 10.65
N PHE A 24 -1.33 -11.02 10.15
CA PHE A 24 -1.26 -12.38 10.69
C PHE A 24 0.13 -13.00 10.53
N GLY A 25 0.78 -12.80 9.38
CA GLY A 25 2.13 -13.29 9.12
C GLY A 25 3.20 -12.69 10.04
N LEU A 26 3.04 -11.41 10.43
CA LEU A 26 3.93 -10.72 11.36
C LEU A 26 3.59 -10.96 12.84
N GLY A 27 2.48 -11.63 13.14
CA GLY A 27 2.02 -11.81 14.52
C GLY A 27 1.61 -10.51 15.21
N ALA A 28 1.01 -9.58 14.45
CA ALA A 28 0.53 -8.31 14.99
C ALA A 28 -0.57 -8.50 16.06
N ASP A 29 -0.75 -7.49 16.91
CA ASP A 29 -1.74 -7.55 17.98
C ASP A 29 -3.16 -7.71 17.41
N ARG A 30 -3.96 -8.57 18.04
CA ARG A 30 -5.33 -8.85 17.59
C ARG A 30 -6.19 -7.60 17.63
N SER A 31 -6.03 -6.75 18.64
CA SER A 31 -6.77 -5.49 18.75
C SER A 31 -6.48 -4.59 17.53
N ASP A 32 -5.21 -4.45 17.15
CA ASP A 32 -4.82 -3.64 15.99
C ASP A 32 -5.39 -4.18 14.67
N ILE A 33 -5.47 -5.50 14.55
CA ILE A 33 -6.09 -6.18 13.42
C ILE A 33 -7.60 -5.92 13.39
N TYR A 34 -8.30 -6.05 14.52
CA TYR A 34 -9.74 -5.81 14.62
C TYR A 34 -10.11 -4.34 14.37
N PHE A 35 -9.28 -3.40 14.79
CA PHE A 35 -9.43 -1.98 14.47
C PHE A 35 -9.03 -1.64 13.02
N GLY A 36 -8.52 -2.59 12.25
CA GLY A 36 -8.16 -2.41 10.84
C GLY A 36 -6.92 -1.56 10.62
N LEU A 37 -6.06 -1.38 11.64
CA LEU A 37 -4.85 -0.56 11.56
C LEU A 37 -3.86 -1.07 10.50
N TRP A 38 -3.84 -2.39 10.28
CA TRP A 38 -3.02 -3.02 9.24
C TRP A 38 -3.69 -3.07 7.86
N GLY A 39 -5.00 -2.80 7.77
CA GLY A 39 -5.75 -2.88 6.52
C GLY A 39 -5.84 -1.54 5.76
N PHE A 40 -5.92 -0.41 6.48
CA PHE A 40 -6.23 0.87 5.82
C PHE A 40 -5.09 1.39 4.93
N ASN A 41 -3.83 1.38 5.41
CA ASN A 41 -2.67 1.84 4.64
C ASN A 41 -2.50 1.07 3.30
N PRO A 42 -2.47 -0.28 3.30
CA PRO A 42 -2.40 -1.03 2.04
C PRO A 42 -3.66 -0.88 1.18
N ALA A 43 -4.86 -0.69 1.77
CA ALA A 43 -6.05 -0.36 0.99
C ALA A 43 -5.88 0.94 0.20
N LEU A 44 -5.38 2.01 0.82
CA LEU A 44 -5.09 3.27 0.13
C LEU A 44 -4.02 3.07 -0.96
N SER A 45 -2.95 2.31 -0.69
CA SER A 45 -1.91 1.99 -1.67
C SER A 45 -2.48 1.27 -2.90
N ALA A 46 -3.35 0.28 -2.67
CA ALA A 46 -4.02 -0.45 -3.74
C ALA A 46 -4.90 0.47 -4.62
N ILE A 47 -5.63 1.41 -4.02
CA ILE A 47 -6.47 2.36 -4.76
C ILE A 47 -5.61 3.30 -5.62
N CYS A 48 -4.52 3.82 -5.05
CA CYS A 48 -3.64 4.74 -5.74
C CYS A 48 -2.97 4.11 -6.95
N ILE A 49 -2.38 2.92 -6.78
CA ILE A 49 -1.64 2.25 -7.85
C ILE A 49 -2.57 1.47 -8.80
N GLY A 50 -3.63 0.86 -8.28
CA GLY A 50 -4.54 -0.03 -9.01
C GLY A 50 -5.66 0.67 -9.77
N GLY A 51 -5.55 1.96 -10.07
CA GLY A 51 -6.52 2.63 -10.94
C GLY A 51 -6.60 4.15 -10.85
N MET A 52 -5.90 4.81 -9.91
CA MET A 52 -5.88 6.27 -9.81
C MET A 52 -4.67 6.89 -10.55
N PHE A 53 -3.44 6.48 -10.22
CA PHE A 53 -2.22 7.01 -10.83
C PHE A 53 -1.76 6.26 -12.08
N PHE A 54 -2.18 5.00 -12.22
CA PHE A 54 -1.84 4.16 -13.36
C PHE A 54 -3.09 3.70 -14.09
N LYS A 55 -2.99 3.54 -15.41
CA LYS A 55 -4.03 2.89 -16.21
C LYS A 55 -4.15 1.43 -15.75
N PHE A 56 -5.36 1.01 -15.42
CA PHE A 56 -5.62 -0.35 -14.98
C PHE A 56 -5.21 -1.37 -16.06
N SER A 57 -4.29 -2.25 -15.68
CA SER A 57 -3.72 -3.32 -16.50
C SER A 57 -3.23 -4.42 -15.56
N SER A 58 -3.08 -5.67 -16.03
CA SER A 58 -2.60 -6.79 -15.21
C SER A 58 -1.24 -6.50 -14.55
N LEU A 59 -0.35 -5.75 -15.23
CA LEU A 59 0.93 -5.34 -14.65
C LEU A 59 0.77 -4.29 -13.54
N SER A 60 -0.12 -3.31 -13.73
CA SER A 60 -0.43 -2.31 -12.71
C SER A 60 -1.09 -2.94 -11.49
N PHE A 61 -1.89 -4.00 -11.68
CA PHE A 61 -2.45 -4.78 -10.58
C PHE A 61 -1.35 -5.49 -9.78
N LEU A 62 -0.41 -6.18 -10.44
CA LEU A 62 0.72 -6.80 -9.75
C LEU A 62 1.57 -5.75 -9.02
N TYR A 63 1.79 -4.60 -9.65
CA TYR A 63 2.50 -3.47 -9.07
C TYR A 63 1.79 -2.92 -7.81
N ALA A 64 0.46 -2.85 -7.84
CA ALA A 64 -0.35 -2.46 -6.69
C ALA A 64 -0.21 -3.44 -5.52
N VAL A 65 -0.22 -4.75 -5.79
CA VAL A 65 0.01 -5.78 -4.77
C VAL A 65 1.40 -5.64 -4.14
N CYS A 66 2.44 -5.46 -4.96
CA CYS A 66 3.80 -5.19 -4.47
C CYS A 66 3.87 -3.93 -3.61
N CYS A 67 3.18 -2.86 -4.01
CA CYS A 67 3.09 -1.63 -3.23
C CYS A 67 2.39 -1.84 -1.88
N CYS A 68 1.31 -2.62 -1.84
CA CYS A 68 0.61 -2.96 -0.59
C CYS A 68 1.53 -3.68 0.39
N ILE A 69 2.29 -4.69 -0.09
CA ILE A 69 3.25 -5.42 0.73
C ILE A 69 4.35 -4.48 1.23
N GLY A 70 4.91 -3.64 0.34
CA GLY A 70 5.90 -2.63 0.70
C GLY A 70 5.39 -1.66 1.77
N THR A 71 4.15 -1.18 1.64
CA THR A 71 3.49 -0.34 2.65
C THR A 71 3.35 -1.05 3.99
N CYS A 72 2.99 -2.34 4.02
CA CYS A 72 2.90 -3.10 5.26
C CYS A 72 4.26 -3.30 5.94
N LEU A 73 5.32 -3.51 5.15
CA LEU A 73 6.70 -3.59 5.66
C LEU A 73 7.15 -2.27 6.27
N ILE A 74 6.92 -1.16 5.57
CA ILE A 74 7.21 0.19 6.07
C ILE A 74 6.42 0.45 7.35
N GLN A 75 5.15 0.03 7.40
CA GLN A 75 4.32 0.16 8.59
C GLN A 75 4.88 -0.60 9.79
N GLY A 76 5.30 -1.85 9.62
CA GLY A 76 5.94 -2.63 10.69
C GLY A 76 7.24 -1.98 11.19
N ALA A 77 8.07 -1.47 10.27
CA ALA A 77 9.29 -0.75 10.63
C ALA A 77 8.99 0.54 11.43
N LEU A 78 8.01 1.32 10.99
CA LEU A 78 7.60 2.55 11.66
C LEU A 78 6.98 2.28 13.04
N PHE A 79 6.21 1.22 13.20
CA PHE A 79 5.72 0.84 14.54
C PHE A 79 6.88 0.59 15.50
N GLY A 80 7.94 -0.11 15.08
CA GLY A 80 9.14 -0.29 15.89
C GLY A 80 9.88 1.02 16.18
N MET A 81 10.04 1.88 15.18
CA MET A 81 10.73 3.17 15.34
C MET A 81 9.98 4.16 16.24
N PHE A 82 8.65 4.19 16.16
CA PHE A 82 7.82 5.15 16.89
C PHE A 82 7.32 4.63 18.24
N ALA A 83 7.50 3.34 18.55
CA ALA A 83 7.18 2.75 19.85
C ALA A 83 7.72 3.55 21.05
N PRO A 84 8.96 4.08 21.06
CA PRO A 84 9.48 4.85 22.21
C PRO A 84 8.77 6.19 22.44
N TRP A 85 8.21 6.79 21.40
CA TRP A 85 7.52 8.09 21.49
C TRP A 85 6.02 7.96 21.71
N GLY A 86 5.45 6.75 21.56
CA GLY A 86 4.03 6.49 21.77
C GLY A 86 3.09 7.23 20.81
N VAL A 87 3.60 7.73 19.69
CA VAL A 87 2.81 8.49 18.71
C VAL A 87 2.28 7.58 17.60
N PRO A 88 1.04 7.78 17.14
CA PRO A 88 0.48 7.03 16.02
C PRO A 88 1.13 7.43 14.69
N ILE A 89 1.40 6.43 13.85
CA ILE A 89 2.06 6.61 12.54
C ILE A 89 1.11 7.04 11.40
N PHE A 90 -0.21 7.00 11.64
CA PHE A 90 -1.25 7.38 10.68
C PHE A 90 -1.00 6.83 9.25
N THR A 91 -1.25 7.66 8.22
CA THR A 91 -1.09 7.33 6.80
C THR A 91 0.34 7.48 6.29
N PHE A 92 1.32 7.68 7.17
CA PHE A 92 2.73 7.85 6.78
C PHE A 92 3.28 6.65 5.98
N PRO A 93 2.99 5.38 6.34
CA PRO A 93 3.46 4.22 5.56
C PRO A 93 2.89 4.20 4.14
N PHE A 94 1.61 4.57 3.98
CA PHE A 94 0.96 4.69 2.68
C PHE A 94 1.65 5.76 1.82
N ASN A 95 1.82 6.97 2.36
CA ASN A 95 2.42 8.08 1.62
C ASN A 95 3.84 7.74 1.15
N PHE A 96 4.68 7.20 2.03
CA PHE A 96 6.02 6.77 1.66
C PHE A 96 6.03 5.63 0.65
N GLY A 97 5.18 4.60 0.85
CA GLY A 97 5.11 3.45 -0.04
C GLY A 97 4.69 3.84 -1.46
N VAL A 98 3.63 4.64 -1.60
CA VAL A 98 3.14 5.07 -2.91
C VAL A 98 4.13 6.00 -3.61
N LEU A 99 4.75 6.95 -2.90
CA LEU A 99 5.76 7.84 -3.49
C LEU A 99 6.96 7.05 -4.01
N LEU A 100 7.45 6.07 -3.24
CA LEU A 100 8.58 5.23 -3.64
C LEU A 100 8.25 4.45 -4.92
N PHE A 101 7.07 3.84 -4.99
CA PHE A 101 6.63 3.10 -6.18
C PHE A 101 6.38 4.04 -7.37
N LEU A 102 5.82 5.23 -7.15
CA LEU A 102 5.59 6.19 -8.23
C LEU A 102 6.90 6.69 -8.85
N ILE A 103 7.89 7.04 -8.01
CA ILE A 103 9.24 7.45 -8.43
C ILE A 103 10.01 6.28 -9.06
N GLY A 104 9.86 5.08 -8.50
CA GLY A 104 10.46 3.86 -9.04
C GLY A 104 9.99 3.57 -10.46
N HIS A 105 8.69 3.71 -10.73
CA HIS A 105 8.16 3.52 -12.08
C HIS A 105 8.69 4.57 -13.08
N THR A 106 8.69 5.86 -12.73
CA THR A 106 9.18 6.91 -13.65
C THR A 106 10.67 6.78 -13.95
N SER A 107 11.49 6.38 -12.98
CA SER A 107 12.93 6.17 -13.21
C SER A 107 13.21 4.99 -14.15
N ILE A 108 12.45 3.88 -14.03
CA ILE A 108 12.56 2.73 -14.95
C ILE A 108 12.21 3.16 -16.39
N VAL A 109 11.10 3.87 -16.57
CA VAL A 109 10.66 4.36 -17.88
C VAL A 109 11.67 5.35 -18.47
N SER A 110 12.21 6.24 -17.65
CA SER A 110 13.25 7.19 -18.09
C SER A 110 14.52 6.48 -18.55
N CYS A 111 14.97 5.43 -17.85
CA CYS A 111 16.14 4.66 -18.23
C CYS A 111 15.92 3.91 -19.55
N TYR A 112 14.74 3.31 -19.72
CA TYR A 112 14.37 2.62 -20.96
C TYR A 112 14.40 3.56 -22.17
N ASN A 113 13.85 4.78 -22.03
CA ASN A 113 13.83 5.77 -23.12
C ASN A 113 15.22 6.32 -23.49
N LEU A 114 16.22 6.22 -22.61
CA LEU A 114 17.61 6.63 -22.90
C LEU A 114 18.42 5.54 -23.62
N LEU A 115 17.94 4.30 -23.62
CA LEU A 115 18.58 3.14 -24.26
C LEU A 115 18.03 2.85 -25.67
N GLN A 116 17.05 3.63 -26.14
CA GLN A 116 16.51 3.59 -27.50
C GLN A 116 16.99 4.80 -28.30
#